data_AF-A0AAP0NG95-F1
#
_entry.id   AF-A0AAP0NG95-F1
#
_cell.length_a   1.000
_cell.length_b   1.000
_cell.length_c   1.000
_cell.angle_alpha   90.00
_cell.angle_beta   90.00
_cell.angle_gamma   90.00
#
_symmetry.space_group_name_H-M   'P 1'
#
loop_
_entity.id
_entity.type
_entity.pdbx_description
1 polymer ?
#
loop_
_entity_poly.entity_id
_entity_poly.type
_entity_poly.pdbx_seq_one_letter_code
_entity_poly.pdbx_strand_id
1 'polypeptide(L)'
;MMLFSSVQGYISHSEIEKSACTKVLWFTIWNIFFANVLSGSALYQVNIFLEPKTIPSKLAEAVPAQASFFIAYVVTSGWTSLSSELFRLTPLVCSFAKRTFARKSGDEVEVPSIPYHSEIPRIVFFGLLGITYFFLAPLILPFLLVYYCLGYIIYRNQLLNVYAPKYETGGKFWPIVHNSTIFSLVLMHIIAIGIFGLKKLPLASSLTIPLPVLTLLFNEYCRKRFLPIFRAYPAECLIKKDREDQNNPTMAEFLDKLVTAYRDPALMPIQYAESLDRHNSPLLPATEV
;
A
#
# COMPACT_ATOMS: atom_id res chain seq x y z
N MET A 1 -11.32 6.19 3.64
CA MET A 1 -10.73 6.19 2.28
C MET A 1 -11.25 5.09 1.38
N MET A 2 -11.47 3.85 1.88
CA MET A 2 -12.13 2.78 1.10
C MET A 2 -13.54 3.20 0.65
N LEU A 3 -14.38 3.68 1.56
CA LEU A 3 -15.74 4.16 1.23
C LEU A 3 -15.74 5.23 0.13
N PHE A 4 -14.90 6.26 0.24
CA PHE A 4 -14.76 7.27 -0.82
C PHE A 4 -14.29 6.70 -2.16
N SER A 5 -13.55 5.59 -2.15
CA SER A 5 -13.09 4.94 -3.37
C SER A 5 -14.17 4.03 -3.97
N SER A 6 -15.01 3.41 -3.14
CA SER A 6 -16.18 2.65 -3.59
C SER A 6 -17.23 3.57 -4.23
N VAL A 7 -17.47 4.76 -3.65
CA VAL A 7 -18.41 5.76 -4.19
C VAL A 7 -17.98 6.28 -5.57
N GLN A 8 -16.69 6.16 -5.95
CA GLN A 8 -16.22 6.53 -7.29
C GLN A 8 -16.69 5.58 -8.40
N GLY A 9 -17.24 4.41 -8.05
CA GLY A 9 -17.84 3.49 -9.03
C GLY A 9 -16.84 2.62 -9.80
N TYR A 10 -15.70 2.24 -9.19
CA TYR A 10 -14.84 1.22 -9.78
C TYR A 10 -15.52 -0.15 -9.76
N ILE A 11 -15.35 -0.91 -10.84
CA ILE A 11 -15.98 -2.23 -11.02
C ILE A 11 -15.25 -3.29 -10.17
N SER A 12 -13.92 -3.22 -10.06
CA SER A 12 -13.13 -4.23 -9.37
C SER A 12 -12.68 -3.79 -7.98
N HIS A 13 -12.68 -4.72 -7.02
CA HIS A 13 -12.13 -4.49 -5.67
C HIS A 13 -10.67 -4.07 -5.70
N SER A 14 -9.87 -4.64 -6.62
CA SER A 14 -8.46 -4.30 -6.77
C SER A 14 -8.23 -2.83 -7.13
N GLU A 15 -9.10 -2.25 -7.96
CA GLU A 15 -9.02 -0.83 -8.34
C GLU A 15 -9.49 0.09 -7.23
N ILE A 16 -10.54 -0.32 -6.49
CA ILE A 16 -11.00 0.40 -5.29
C ILE A 16 -9.84 0.50 -4.28
N GLU A 17 -9.17 -0.62 -3.99
CA GLU A 17 -8.04 -0.64 -3.06
C GLU A 17 -6.84 0.15 -3.58
N LYS A 18 -6.52 0.06 -4.88
CA LYS A 18 -5.46 0.86 -5.51
C LYS A 18 -5.73 2.37 -5.40
N SER A 19 -6.99 2.76 -5.64
CA SER A 19 -7.41 4.15 -5.52
C SER A 19 -7.39 4.62 -4.07
N ALA A 20 -7.84 3.78 -3.12
CA ALA A 20 -7.76 4.06 -1.70
C ALA A 20 -6.30 4.19 -1.23
N CYS A 21 -5.41 3.31 -1.66
CA CYS A 21 -3.97 3.36 -1.40
C CYS A 21 -3.37 4.71 -1.79
N THR A 22 -3.69 5.18 -3.00
CA THR A 22 -3.18 6.47 -3.51
C THR A 22 -3.69 7.64 -2.67
N LYS A 23 -4.97 7.63 -2.28
CA LYS A 23 -5.56 8.68 -1.42
C LYS A 23 -4.95 8.68 -0.02
N VAL A 24 -4.79 7.50 0.58
CA VAL A 24 -4.17 7.36 1.91
C VAL A 24 -2.73 7.86 1.87
N LEU A 25 -1.95 7.51 0.84
CA LEU A 25 -0.58 7.98 0.69
C LEU A 25 -0.49 9.51 0.67
N TRP A 26 -1.24 10.16 -0.22
CA TRP A 26 -1.22 11.63 -0.29
C TRP A 26 -1.75 12.30 0.97
N PHE A 27 -2.79 11.73 1.59
CA PHE A 27 -3.30 12.21 2.87
C PHE A 27 -2.24 12.11 3.97
N THR A 28 -1.54 10.98 4.09
CA THR A 28 -0.48 10.78 5.08
C THR A 28 0.68 11.75 4.85
N ILE A 29 1.11 11.95 3.61
CA ILE A 29 2.16 12.92 3.27
C ILE A 29 1.73 14.34 3.65
N TRP A 30 0.53 14.76 3.27
CA TRP A 30 0.08 16.13 3.55
C TRP A 30 -0.17 16.37 5.04
N ASN A 31 -0.83 15.43 5.71
CA ASN A 31 -1.23 15.59 7.10
C ASN A 31 -0.08 15.29 8.06
N ILE A 32 0.60 14.16 7.91
CA ILE A 32 1.63 13.77 8.89
C ILE A 32 2.96 14.48 8.61
N PHE A 33 3.37 14.63 7.34
CA PHE A 33 4.63 15.32 7.05
C PHE A 33 4.44 16.83 6.97
N PHE A 34 3.70 17.33 5.98
CA PHE A 34 3.61 18.78 5.76
C PHE A 34 2.90 19.53 6.88
N ALA A 35 1.78 19.03 7.41
CA ALA A 35 1.08 19.74 8.48
C ALA A 35 1.92 19.82 9.76
N ASN A 36 2.63 18.76 10.17
CA ASN A 36 3.53 18.84 11.34
C ASN A 36 4.73 19.77 11.10
N VAL A 37 5.35 19.70 9.93
CA VAL A 37 6.48 20.60 9.57
C VAL A 37 6.03 22.06 9.55
N LEU A 38 4.89 22.37 8.94
CA LEU A 38 4.37 23.73 8.80
C LEU A 38 3.67 24.24 10.07
N SER A 39 3.14 23.36 10.91
CA SER A 39 2.54 23.73 12.20
C SER A 39 3.59 24.14 13.23
N GLY A 40 4.80 23.57 13.18
CA GLY A 40 5.92 24.08 13.99
C GLY A 40 6.30 25.53 13.65
N SER A 41 5.92 25.99 12.45
CA SER A 41 6.12 27.36 11.95
C SER A 41 4.85 28.22 12.00
N ALA A 42 3.87 27.86 12.84
CA ALA A 42 2.47 28.34 12.86
C ALA A 42 2.21 29.86 12.72
N LEU A 43 3.19 30.75 12.95
CA LEU A 43 2.99 32.18 12.73
C LEU A 43 3.02 32.62 11.25
N TYR A 44 3.43 31.77 10.30
CA TYR A 44 3.63 32.16 8.88
C TYR A 44 2.63 31.55 7.87
N GLN A 45 1.59 30.85 8.33
CA GLN A 45 0.75 29.98 7.49
C GLN A 45 -0.04 30.68 6.37
N VAL A 46 -0.30 31.99 6.50
CA VAL A 46 -1.16 32.72 5.55
C VAL A 46 -0.37 33.28 4.35
N ASN A 47 0.93 33.52 4.49
CA ASN A 47 1.75 34.15 3.43
C ASN A 47 2.51 33.16 2.52
N ILE A 48 2.54 31.87 2.85
CA ILE A 48 3.25 30.85 2.05
C ILE A 48 2.56 30.59 0.70
N PHE A 49 1.22 30.70 0.65
CA PHE A 49 0.48 30.61 -0.61
C PHE A 49 0.61 31.85 -1.48
N LEU A 50 1.02 32.99 -0.90
CA LEU A 50 1.16 34.26 -1.62
C LEU A 50 2.53 34.40 -2.30
N GLU A 51 3.58 33.73 -1.80
CA GLU A 51 4.93 33.82 -2.37
C GLU A 51 5.62 32.44 -2.53
N PRO A 52 5.42 31.74 -3.66
CA PRO A 52 5.98 30.40 -3.89
C PRO A 52 7.52 30.36 -3.91
N LYS A 53 8.18 31.51 -4.10
CA LYS A 53 9.64 31.63 -4.06
C LYS A 53 10.22 31.37 -2.66
N THR A 54 9.42 31.52 -1.60
CA THR A 54 9.87 31.35 -0.20
C THR A 54 9.74 29.91 0.30
N ILE A 55 9.04 29.03 -0.43
CA ILE A 55 8.76 27.65 -0.02
C ILE A 55 10.04 26.86 0.33
N PRO A 56 11.10 26.84 -0.51
CA PRO A 56 12.31 26.08 -0.20
C PRO A 56 13.01 26.59 1.06
N SER A 57 13.05 27.92 1.26
CA SER A 57 13.66 28.54 2.44
C SER A 57 12.91 28.20 3.72
N LYS A 58 11.57 28.19 3.69
CA LYS A 58 10.76 27.85 4.87
C LYS A 58 10.85 26.37 5.22
N LEU A 59 10.82 25.50 4.22
CA LEU A 59 11.04 24.07 4.42
C LEU A 59 12.43 23.77 4.98
N ALA A 60 13.45 24.49 4.51
CA ALA A 60 14.83 24.32 4.98
C ALA A 60 15.03 24.63 6.47
N GLU A 61 14.22 25.52 7.05
CA GLU A 61 14.24 25.83 8.48
C GLU A 61 13.36 24.86 9.28
N ALA A 62 12.15 24.60 8.79
CA ALA A 62 11.15 23.83 9.52
C ALA A 62 11.41 22.31 9.53
N VAL A 63 11.90 21.74 8.43
CA VAL A 63 12.11 20.29 8.31
C VAL A 63 13.16 19.79 9.30
N PRO A 64 14.37 20.38 9.42
CA PRO A 64 15.36 19.94 10.39
C PRO A 64 14.89 20.09 11.84
N ALA A 65 14.12 21.15 12.15
CA ALA A 65 13.59 21.37 13.50
C ALA A 65 12.68 20.23 13.98
N GLN A 66 11.98 19.55 13.06
CA GLN A 66 11.10 18.42 13.36
C GLN A 66 11.78 17.05 13.30
N ALA A 67 13.10 16.99 13.11
CA ALA A 67 13.81 15.71 12.98
C ALA A 67 13.61 14.79 14.19
N SER A 68 13.71 15.31 15.41
CA SER A 68 13.52 14.54 16.65
C SER A 68 12.10 13.97 16.76
N PHE A 69 11.09 14.72 16.33
CA PHE A 69 9.71 14.25 16.27
C PHE A 69 9.56 13.07 15.31
N PHE A 70 10.11 13.17 14.09
CA PHE A 70 10.00 12.07 13.13
C PHE A 70 10.82 10.83 13.52
N ILE A 71 11.97 11.00 14.19
CA ILE A 71 12.72 9.87 14.76
C ILE A 71 11.85 9.16 15.81
N ALA A 72 11.27 9.91 16.75
CA ALA A 72 10.37 9.35 17.76
C ALA A 72 9.14 8.71 17.10
N TYR A 73 8.59 9.31 16.04
CA TYR A 73 7.47 8.77 15.28
C TYR A 73 7.80 7.43 14.61
N VAL A 74 8.99 7.28 14.02
CA VAL A 74 9.45 6.00 13.42
C VAL A 74 9.54 4.91 14.49
N VAL A 75 10.14 5.23 15.64
CA VAL A 75 10.31 4.26 16.73
C VAL A 75 8.97 3.89 17.35
N THR A 76 8.15 4.88 17.70
CA THR A 76 6.85 4.65 18.35
C THR A 76 5.84 4.06 17.37
N SER A 77 5.42 4.82 16.36
CA SER A 77 4.36 4.35 15.45
C SER A 77 4.82 3.19 14.56
N GLY A 78 6.06 3.21 14.07
CA GLY A 78 6.58 2.18 13.17
C GLY A 78 6.77 0.85 13.87
N TRP A 79 7.53 0.81 14.97
CA TRP A 79 7.81 -0.46 15.66
C TRP A 79 6.61 -1.00 16.42
N THR A 80 5.77 -0.14 17.00
CA THR A 80 4.50 -0.57 17.60
C THR A 80 3.56 -1.13 16.53
N SER A 81 3.50 -0.54 15.33
CA SER A 81 2.71 -1.08 14.23
C SER A 81 3.19 -2.47 13.80
N LEU A 82 4.51 -2.67 13.66
CA LEU A 82 5.06 -3.99 13.32
C LEU A 82 4.80 -5.02 14.41
N SER A 83 4.92 -4.63 15.68
CA SER A 83 4.60 -5.49 16.82
C SER A 83 3.11 -5.86 16.83
N SER A 84 2.22 -4.88 16.62
CA SER A 84 0.77 -5.10 16.54
C SER A 84 0.40 -6.04 15.40
N GLU A 85 1.10 -5.91 14.27
CA GLU A 85 0.92 -6.78 13.11
C GLU A 85 1.38 -8.20 13.44
N LEU A 86 2.57 -8.37 14.03
CA LEU A 86 3.09 -9.68 14.46
C LEU A 86 2.12 -10.42 15.39
N PHE A 87 1.60 -9.75 16.41
CA PHE A 87 0.63 -10.34 17.34
C PHE A 87 -0.78 -10.46 16.76
N ARG A 88 -1.04 -9.82 15.61
CA ARG A 88 -2.37 -9.67 15.02
C ARG A 88 -3.40 -9.26 16.08
N LEU A 89 -3.12 -8.17 16.78
CA LEU A 89 -3.92 -7.71 17.92
C LEU A 89 -5.39 -7.50 17.55
N THR A 90 -5.67 -6.91 16.39
CA THR A 90 -7.05 -6.61 15.96
C THR A 90 -7.91 -7.87 15.79
N PRO A 91 -7.57 -8.87 14.95
CA PRO A 91 -8.38 -10.07 14.84
C PRO A 91 -8.39 -10.91 16.12
N LEU A 92 -7.32 -10.88 16.93
CA LEU A 92 -7.29 -11.58 18.23
C LEU A 92 -8.35 -11.02 19.19
N VAL A 93 -8.41 -9.70 19.33
CA VAL A 93 -9.40 -9.02 20.18
C VAL A 93 -10.82 -9.23 19.63
N CYS A 94 -11.02 -9.13 18.32
CA CYS A 94 -12.32 -9.41 17.70
C CYS A 94 -12.76 -10.86 17.89
N SER A 95 -11.86 -11.83 17.78
CA SER A 95 -12.14 -13.25 18.02
C SER A 95 -12.52 -13.49 19.48
N PHE A 96 -11.80 -12.89 20.42
CA PHE A 96 -12.12 -12.98 21.84
C PHE A 96 -13.49 -12.37 22.14
N ALA A 97 -13.79 -11.18 21.63
CA ALA A 97 -15.08 -10.52 21.78
C ALA A 97 -16.23 -11.32 21.14
N LYS A 98 -16.04 -11.84 19.92
CA LYS A 98 -17.03 -12.72 19.28
C LYS A 98 -17.27 -13.97 20.11
N ARG A 99 -16.22 -14.60 20.66
CA ARG A 99 -16.35 -15.78 21.52
C ARG A 99 -17.11 -15.48 22.82
N THR A 100 -17.01 -14.27 23.36
CA THR A 100 -17.73 -13.89 24.59
C THR A 100 -19.18 -13.47 24.34
N PHE A 101 -19.49 -12.90 23.17
CA PHE A 101 -20.82 -12.34 22.88
C PHE A 101 -21.66 -13.14 21.86
N ALA A 102 -21.06 -13.94 20.99
CA ALA A 102 -21.75 -14.72 19.97
C ALA A 102 -21.99 -16.18 20.43
N ARG A 103 -23.26 -16.60 20.44
CA ARG A 103 -23.66 -18.00 20.62
C ARG A 103 -23.23 -18.78 19.38
N LYS A 104 -22.44 -19.85 19.57
CA LYS A 104 -21.93 -20.79 18.53
C LYS A 104 -22.85 -20.85 17.30
N SER A 105 -22.58 -20.03 16.31
CA SER A 105 -23.00 -20.24 14.93
C SER A 105 -21.79 -20.83 14.23
N GLY A 106 -21.99 -21.79 13.34
CA GLY A 106 -20.91 -22.44 12.61
C GLY A 106 -20.13 -21.43 11.80
N ASP A 107 -19.03 -20.91 12.37
CA ASP A 107 -18.20 -19.89 11.75
C ASP A 107 -17.30 -20.56 10.71
N GLU A 108 -17.63 -20.39 9.44
CA GLU A 108 -16.65 -20.51 8.37
C GLU A 108 -15.52 -19.51 8.67
N VAL A 109 -14.30 -20.02 8.87
CA VAL A 109 -13.14 -19.19 9.17
C VAL A 109 -12.76 -18.43 7.89
N GLU A 110 -13.26 -17.20 7.74
CA GLU A 110 -12.88 -16.35 6.62
C GLU A 110 -11.39 -15.97 6.76
N VAL A 111 -10.58 -16.42 5.81
CA VAL A 111 -9.14 -16.15 5.81
C VAL A 111 -8.91 -14.67 5.53
N PRO A 112 -8.17 -13.95 6.39
CA PRO A 112 -7.95 -12.52 6.22
C PRO A 112 -7.08 -12.24 5.00
N SER A 113 -7.39 -11.13 4.32
CA SER A 113 -6.57 -10.57 3.25
C SER A 113 -5.68 -9.44 3.76
N ILE A 114 -4.58 -9.19 3.08
CA ILE A 114 -3.67 -8.09 3.41
C ILE A 114 -4.36 -6.76 3.05
N PRO A 115 -4.41 -5.78 3.97
CA PRO A 115 -4.94 -4.46 3.67
C PRO A 115 -3.92 -3.62 2.90
N TYR A 116 -3.78 -3.88 1.59
CA TYR A 116 -2.81 -3.19 0.71
C TYR A 116 -2.95 -1.66 0.76
N HIS A 117 -4.18 -1.17 0.88
CA HIS A 117 -4.49 0.27 0.94
C HIS A 117 -3.93 0.99 2.18
N SER A 118 -3.55 0.28 3.23
CA SER A 118 -3.01 0.84 4.48
C SER A 118 -1.51 0.60 4.60
N GLU A 119 -1.06 -0.64 4.33
CA GLU A 119 0.33 -1.02 4.54
C GLU A 119 1.29 -0.43 3.50
N ILE A 120 0.90 -0.42 2.21
CA ILE A 120 1.77 0.16 1.17
C ILE A 120 2.03 1.64 1.44
N PRO A 121 1.01 2.51 1.68
CA PRO A 121 1.26 3.91 2.01
C PRO A 121 2.12 4.12 3.25
N ARG A 122 1.96 3.29 4.28
CA ARG A 122 2.74 3.37 5.53
C ARG A 122 4.23 3.10 5.28
N ILE A 123 4.54 2.00 4.58
CA ILE A 123 5.93 1.63 4.24
C ILE A 123 6.57 2.72 3.38
N VAL A 124 5.85 3.18 2.35
CA VAL A 124 6.34 4.22 1.44
C VAL A 124 6.55 5.56 2.17
N PHE A 125 5.69 5.90 3.13
CA PHE A 125 5.83 7.11 3.96
C PHE A 125 7.09 7.07 4.84
N PHE A 126 7.40 5.94 5.47
CA PHE A 126 8.68 5.79 6.18
C PHE A 126 9.89 5.91 5.24
N GLY A 127 9.76 5.44 4.00
CA GLY A 127 10.75 5.65 2.94
C GLY A 127 10.93 7.13 2.61
N LEU A 128 9.84 7.90 2.53
CA LEU A 128 9.88 9.36 2.37
C LEU A 128 10.62 10.03 3.51
N LEU A 129 10.35 9.66 4.76
CA LEU A 129 11.07 10.21 5.92
C LEU A 129 12.56 9.91 5.84
N GLY A 130 12.93 8.66 5.51
CA GLY A 130 14.35 8.28 5.35
C GLY A 130 15.06 9.10 4.27
N ILE A 131 14.48 9.20 3.07
CA ILE A 131 15.04 9.97 1.95
C ILE A 131 15.08 11.47 2.27
N THR A 132 14.13 12.00 3.04
CA THR A 132 14.12 13.42 3.37
C THR A 132 15.17 13.76 4.44
N TYR A 133 15.33 12.89 5.45
CA TYR A 133 16.14 13.17 6.63
C TYR A 133 17.55 12.58 6.60
N PHE A 134 17.93 11.75 5.61
CA PHE A 134 19.24 11.06 5.62
C PHE A 134 20.45 11.98 5.80
N PHE A 135 20.43 13.17 5.19
CA PHE A 135 21.51 14.15 5.27
C PHE A 135 21.29 15.22 6.36
N LEU A 136 20.06 15.33 6.88
CA LEU A 136 19.68 16.29 7.91
C LEU A 136 19.92 15.74 9.31
N ALA A 137 19.45 14.52 9.54
CA ALA A 137 19.53 13.80 10.80
C ALA A 137 19.81 12.31 10.49
N PRO A 138 21.08 11.96 10.22
CA PRO A 138 21.48 10.60 9.82
C PRO A 138 21.05 9.51 10.81
N LEU A 139 20.83 9.89 12.08
CA LEU A 139 20.36 9.01 13.14
C LEU A 139 18.99 8.37 12.84
N ILE A 140 18.17 8.91 11.94
CA ILE A 140 16.91 8.28 11.54
C ILE A 140 17.12 6.97 10.77
N LEU A 141 18.24 6.85 10.03
CA LEU A 141 18.52 5.70 9.16
C LEU A 141 18.65 4.38 9.91
N PRO A 142 19.41 4.25 11.02
CA PRO A 142 19.48 2.99 11.76
C PRO A 142 18.11 2.55 12.29
N PHE A 143 17.26 3.47 12.77
CA PHE A 143 15.91 3.14 13.24
C PHE A 143 15.00 2.65 12.10
N LEU A 144 15.11 3.27 10.92
CA LEU A 144 14.41 2.83 9.71
C LEU A 144 14.93 1.49 9.20
N LEU A 145 16.24 1.26 9.26
CA LEU A 145 16.85 -0.01 8.87
C LEU A 145 16.30 -1.15 9.72
N VAL A 146 16.27 -0.96 11.05
CA VAL A 146 15.67 -1.94 11.98
C VAL A 146 14.19 -2.16 11.65
N TYR A 147 13.43 -1.08 11.37
CA TYR A 147 12.03 -1.19 10.94
C TYR A 147 11.88 -2.04 9.67
N TYR A 148 12.67 -1.81 8.62
CA TYR A 148 12.58 -2.60 7.39
C TYR A 148 13.04 -4.06 7.56
N CYS A 149 14.09 -4.30 8.36
CA CYS A 149 14.55 -5.66 8.66
C CYS A 149 13.49 -6.46 9.42
N LEU A 150 12.92 -5.88 10.49
CA LEU A 150 11.84 -6.52 11.24
C LEU A 150 10.59 -6.68 10.38
N GLY A 151 10.22 -5.65 9.61
CA GLY A 151 9.10 -5.69 8.69
C GLY A 151 9.24 -6.81 7.66
N TYR A 152 10.43 -7.00 7.08
CA TYR A 152 10.69 -8.09 6.15
C TYR A 152 10.44 -9.47 6.76
N ILE A 153 10.97 -9.72 7.97
CA ILE A 153 10.80 -11.01 8.65
C ILE A 153 9.33 -11.25 9.01
N ILE A 154 8.66 -10.25 9.59
CA ILE A 154 7.27 -10.33 10.05
C ILE A 154 6.34 -10.54 8.86
N TYR A 155 6.38 -9.66 7.85
CA TYR A 155 5.49 -9.76 6.70
C TYR A 155 5.76 -11.03 5.90
N ARG A 156 7.01 -11.48 5.75
CA ARG A 156 7.31 -12.76 5.09
C ARG A 156 6.63 -13.92 5.81
N ASN A 157 6.70 -13.98 7.14
CA ASN A 157 6.03 -15.01 7.92
C ASN A 157 4.50 -14.96 7.75
N GLN A 158 3.92 -13.76 7.81
CA GLN A 158 2.46 -13.60 7.70
C GLN A 158 1.92 -13.90 6.30
N LEU A 159 2.66 -13.52 5.26
CA LEU A 159 2.32 -13.83 3.86
C LEU A 159 2.30 -15.34 3.59
N LEU A 160 3.18 -16.10 4.25
CA LEU A 160 3.25 -17.55 4.08
C LEU A 160 2.20 -18.30 4.91
N ASN A 161 1.96 -17.86 6.15
CA ASN A 161 1.23 -18.67 7.13
C ASN A 161 -0.19 -18.21 7.43
N VAL A 162 -0.56 -16.97 7.07
CA VAL A 162 -1.79 -16.40 7.63
C VAL A 162 -2.63 -15.57 6.65
N TYR A 163 -2.01 -14.90 5.68
CA TYR A 163 -2.75 -14.13 4.67
C TYR A 163 -3.01 -14.95 3.41
N ALA A 164 -4.25 -14.88 2.90
CA ALA A 164 -4.59 -15.36 1.56
C ALA A 164 -4.93 -14.16 0.64
N PRO A 165 -4.35 -14.07 -0.55
CA PRO A 165 -4.69 -13.01 -1.50
C PRO A 165 -6.13 -13.19 -2.00
N LYS A 166 -7.00 -12.19 -1.76
CA LYS A 166 -8.38 -12.18 -2.29
C LYS A 166 -8.43 -11.93 -3.79
N TYR A 167 -7.40 -11.29 -4.34
CA TYR A 167 -7.31 -10.94 -5.74
C TYR A 167 -5.86 -10.80 -6.17
N GLU A 168 -5.58 -11.07 -7.44
CA GLU A 168 -4.25 -10.94 -8.04
C GLU A 168 -4.15 -9.66 -8.87
N THR A 169 -3.18 -8.80 -8.58
CA THR A 169 -3.02 -7.51 -9.28
C THR A 169 -1.90 -7.48 -10.30
N GLY A 170 -1.04 -8.50 -10.35
CA GLY A 170 0.10 -8.53 -11.26
C GLY A 170 1.09 -7.37 -11.05
N GLY A 171 1.22 -6.85 -9.82
CA GLY A 171 2.17 -5.77 -9.51
C GLY A 171 1.69 -4.36 -9.87
N LYS A 172 0.40 -4.14 -10.14
CA LYS A 172 -0.18 -2.82 -10.47
C LYS A 172 -0.01 -1.74 -9.38
N PHE A 173 0.39 -2.10 -8.16
CA PHE A 173 0.76 -1.18 -7.09
C PHE A 173 2.19 -0.62 -7.22
N TRP A 174 3.09 -1.28 -7.95
CA TRP A 174 4.49 -0.87 -8.10
C TRP A 174 4.67 0.55 -8.65
N PRO A 175 3.90 1.02 -9.66
CA PRO A 175 3.97 2.40 -10.12
C PRO A 175 3.64 3.43 -9.03
N ILE A 176 2.79 3.09 -8.04
CA ILE A 176 2.48 3.99 -6.92
C ILE A 176 3.72 4.15 -6.03
N VAL A 177 4.37 3.04 -5.69
CA VAL A 177 5.61 3.02 -4.91
C VAL A 177 6.69 3.82 -5.62
N HIS A 178 6.95 3.52 -6.90
CA HIS A 178 7.96 4.23 -7.71
C HIS A 178 7.71 5.74 -7.78
N ASN A 179 6.49 6.16 -8.14
CA ASN A 179 6.15 7.58 -8.24
C ASN A 179 6.32 8.30 -6.89
N SER A 180 5.98 7.62 -5.78
CA SER A 180 6.17 8.19 -4.45
C SER A 180 7.64 8.29 -4.06
N THR A 181 8.48 7.31 -4.41
CA THR A 181 9.93 7.39 -4.18
C THR A 181 10.56 8.54 -4.97
N ILE A 182 10.16 8.72 -6.23
CA ILE A 182 10.57 9.87 -7.05
C ILE A 182 10.12 11.18 -6.40
N PHE A 183 8.88 11.25 -5.91
CA PHE A 183 8.39 12.41 -5.17
C PHE A 183 9.24 12.71 -3.94
N SER A 184 9.58 11.69 -3.13
CA SER A 184 10.45 11.84 -1.96
C SER A 184 11.84 12.37 -2.33
N LEU A 185 12.43 11.91 -3.44
CA LEU A 185 13.72 12.42 -3.94
C LEU A 185 13.62 13.87 -4.39
N VAL A 186 12.57 14.24 -5.14
CA VAL A 186 12.36 15.63 -5.57
C VAL A 186 12.14 16.54 -4.36
N LEU A 187 11.35 16.10 -3.38
CA LEU A 187 11.14 16.81 -2.12
C LEU A 187 12.46 17.02 -1.38
N MET A 188 13.29 15.98 -1.28
CA MET A 188 14.64 16.07 -0.69
C MET A 188 15.50 17.11 -1.43
N HIS A 189 15.51 17.10 -2.77
CA HIS A 189 16.28 18.09 -3.54
C HIS A 189 15.81 19.52 -3.27
N ILE A 190 14.49 19.75 -3.20
CA ILE A 190 13.93 21.09 -2.90
C ILE A 190 14.38 21.56 -1.51
N ILE A 191 14.34 20.68 -0.52
CA ILE A 191 14.79 20.99 0.85
C ILE A 191 16.29 21.26 0.88
N ALA A 192 17.10 20.45 0.19
CA ALA A 192 18.54 20.63 0.09
C ALA A 192 18.94 21.96 -0.55
N ILE A 193 18.27 22.35 -1.65
CA ILE A 193 18.44 23.66 -2.29
C ILE A 193 18.14 24.79 -1.29
N GLY A 194 17.04 24.67 -0.54
CA GLY A 194 16.68 25.64 0.49
C GLY A 194 17.74 25.78 1.58
N ILE A 195 18.28 24.67 2.08
CA ILE A 195 19.28 24.66 3.16
C ILE A 195 20.61 25.24 2.69
N PHE A 196 21.11 24.84 1.52
CA PHE A 196 22.36 25.38 0.99
C PHE A 196 22.24 26.85 0.60
N GLY A 197 21.05 27.28 0.16
CA GLY A 197 20.73 28.69 -0.06
C GLY A 197 20.82 29.50 1.24
N LEU A 198 20.20 29.01 2.32
CA LEU A 198 20.26 29.65 3.64
C LEU A 198 21.68 29.72 4.21
N LYS A 199 22.48 28.66 4.04
CA LYS A 199 23.86 28.60 4.53
C LYS A 199 24.87 29.41 3.69
N LYS A 200 24.43 30.12 2.66
CA LYS A 200 25.28 30.93 1.75
C LYS A 200 26.45 30.14 1.17
N LEU A 201 26.21 28.89 0.78
CA LEU A 201 27.19 28.02 0.10
C LEU A 201 26.88 27.97 -1.41
N PRO A 202 27.32 28.96 -2.21
CA PRO A 202 26.89 29.10 -3.61
C PRO A 202 27.29 27.91 -4.48
N LEU A 203 28.46 27.32 -4.21
CA LEU A 203 28.97 26.18 -4.97
C LEU A 203 28.11 24.92 -4.77
N ALA A 204 27.71 24.63 -3.52
CA ALA A 204 26.84 23.50 -3.20
C ALA A 204 25.41 23.70 -3.74
N SER A 205 24.88 24.92 -3.62
CA SER A 205 23.54 25.24 -4.14
C SER A 205 23.50 25.09 -5.67
N SER A 206 24.48 25.63 -6.38
CA SER A 206 24.57 25.53 -7.85
C SER A 206 24.68 24.08 -8.33
N LEU A 207 25.40 23.22 -7.60
CA LEU A 207 25.54 21.81 -7.95
C LEU A 207 24.27 21.00 -7.67
N THR A 208 23.41 21.45 -6.75
CA THR A 208 22.18 20.73 -6.36
C THR A 208 21.00 21.02 -7.32
N ILE A 209 21.00 22.15 -8.02
CA ILE A 209 19.92 22.57 -8.94
C ILE A 209 19.69 21.59 -10.11
N PRO A 210 20.72 20.98 -10.74
CA PRO A 210 20.51 20.00 -11.82
C PRO A 210 19.87 18.68 -11.37
N LEU A 211 20.03 18.27 -10.11
CA LEU A 211 19.55 16.97 -9.59
C LEU A 211 18.03 16.76 -9.72
N PRO A 212 17.14 17.70 -9.33
CA PRO A 212 15.71 17.51 -9.52
C PRO A 212 15.34 17.37 -10.99
N VAL A 213 16.00 18.11 -11.89
CA VAL A 213 15.77 18.00 -13.34
C VAL A 213 16.15 16.60 -13.84
N LEU A 214 17.35 16.12 -13.46
CA LEU A 214 17.80 14.78 -13.82
C LEU A 214 16.86 13.68 -13.29
N THR A 215 16.37 13.85 -12.06
CA THR A 215 15.44 12.90 -11.42
C THR A 215 14.10 12.86 -12.15
N LEU A 216 13.58 14.01 -12.58
CA LEU A 216 12.34 14.10 -13.35
C LEU A 216 12.50 13.51 -14.76
N LEU A 217 13.63 13.77 -15.42
CA LEU A 217 13.96 13.15 -16.71
C LEU A 217 14.05 11.63 -16.60
N PHE A 218 14.69 11.13 -15.54
CA PHE A 218 14.76 9.70 -15.24
C PHE A 218 13.36 9.10 -15.01
N ASN A 219 12.48 9.79 -14.27
CA ASN A 219 11.10 9.35 -14.07
C ASN A 219 10.33 9.28 -15.40
N GLU A 220 10.49 10.26 -16.28
CA GLU A 220 9.84 10.26 -17.59
C GLU A 220 10.37 9.14 -18.49
N TYR A 221 11.68 8.88 -18.45
CA TYR A 221 12.27 7.71 -19.10
C TYR A 221 11.66 6.40 -18.57
N CYS A 222 11.59 6.24 -17.25
CA CYS A 222 11.01 5.04 -16.63
C CYS A 222 9.53 4.88 -16.97
N ARG A 223 8.78 5.99 -17.01
CA ARG A 223 7.38 6.02 -17.40
C ARG A 223 7.18 5.56 -18.84
N LYS A 224 7.97 6.08 -19.79
CA LYS A 224 7.87 5.69 -21.20
C LYS A 224 8.30 4.25 -21.42
N ARG A 225 9.36 3.79 -20.73
CA ARG A 225 9.95 2.46 -20.96
C ARG A 225 9.21 1.34 -20.23
N PHE A 226 8.84 1.52 -18.96
CA PHE A 226 8.40 0.44 -18.08
C PHE A 226 6.91 0.51 -17.71
N LEU A 227 6.29 1.70 -17.68
CA LEU A 227 4.85 1.79 -17.34
C LEU A 227 3.93 0.98 -18.27
N PRO A 228 4.19 0.84 -19.60
CA PRO A 228 3.36 0.03 -20.48
C PRO A 228 3.21 -1.43 -20.01
N ILE A 229 4.26 -2.01 -19.41
CA ILE A 229 4.29 -3.40 -18.92
C ILE A 229 3.25 -3.61 -17.80
N PHE A 230 2.98 -2.59 -16.98
CA PHE A 230 1.99 -2.67 -15.91
C PHE A 230 0.56 -2.39 -16.37
N ARG A 231 0.38 -1.94 -17.61
CA ARG A 231 -0.94 -1.61 -18.18
C ARG A 231 -1.49 -2.73 -19.06
N ALA A 232 -0.63 -3.35 -19.86
CA ALA A 232 -1.04 -4.38 -20.81
C ALA A 232 0.00 -5.51 -20.86
N TYR A 233 -0.49 -6.72 -21.14
CA TYR A 233 0.36 -7.88 -21.38
C TYR A 233 0.87 -7.86 -22.83
N PRO A 234 2.14 -8.22 -23.07
CA PRO A 234 2.68 -8.32 -24.42
C PRO A 234 2.03 -9.49 -25.16
N ALA A 235 1.64 -9.25 -26.42
CA ALA A 235 0.97 -10.26 -27.26
C ALA A 235 1.81 -11.53 -27.44
N GLU A 236 3.14 -11.40 -27.51
CA GLU A 236 4.06 -12.53 -27.60
C GLU A 236 3.91 -13.52 -26.43
N CYS A 237 3.81 -13.03 -25.19
CA CYS A 237 3.60 -13.89 -24.02
C CYS A 237 2.23 -14.57 -24.05
N LEU A 238 1.20 -13.86 -24.53
CA LEU A 238 -0.15 -14.42 -24.67
C LEU A 238 -0.18 -15.53 -25.73
N ILE A 239 0.38 -15.29 -26.92
CA ILE A 239 0.48 -16.31 -28.00
C ILE A 239 1.26 -17.53 -27.54
N LYS A 240 2.36 -17.33 -26.79
CA LYS A 240 3.13 -18.43 -26.24
C LYS A 240 2.31 -19.25 -25.25
N LYS A 241 1.63 -18.57 -24.32
CA LYS A 241 0.72 -19.19 -23.33
C LYS A 241 -0.39 -19.99 -24.03
N ASP A 242 -1.02 -19.43 -25.05
CA ASP A 242 -2.09 -20.09 -25.81
C ASP A 242 -1.60 -21.36 -26.51
N ARG A 243 -0.38 -21.36 -27.08
CA ARG A 243 0.22 -22.56 -27.69
C ARG A 243 0.53 -23.64 -26.66
N GLU A 244 0.94 -23.26 -25.45
CA GLU A 244 1.16 -24.20 -24.35
C GLU A 244 -0.17 -24.81 -23.89
N ASP A 245 -1.22 -23.98 -23.78
CA ASP A 245 -2.54 -24.41 -23.32
C ASP A 245 -3.28 -25.31 -24.34
N GLN A 246 -2.96 -25.21 -25.64
CA GLN A 246 -3.48 -26.13 -26.68
C GLN A 246 -3.11 -27.61 -26.43
N ASN A 247 -1.95 -27.86 -25.84
CA ASN A 247 -1.47 -29.21 -25.56
C ASN A 247 -1.90 -29.72 -24.17
N ASN A 248 -2.65 -28.90 -23.41
CA ASN A 248 -3.02 -29.21 -22.04
C ASN A 248 -4.37 -29.97 -22.00
N PRO A 249 -4.40 -31.23 -21.51
CA PRO A 249 -5.63 -32.03 -21.49
C PRO A 249 -6.72 -31.45 -20.56
N THR A 250 -6.37 -30.59 -19.60
CA THR A 250 -7.35 -29.96 -18.68
C THR A 250 -8.09 -28.78 -19.28
N MET A 251 -7.74 -28.34 -20.49
CA MET A 251 -8.31 -27.14 -21.11
C MET A 251 -9.80 -27.27 -21.41
N ALA A 252 -10.28 -28.47 -21.76
CA ALA A 252 -11.70 -28.71 -22.01
C ALA A 252 -12.56 -28.48 -20.75
N GLU A 253 -12.10 -28.96 -19.59
CA GLU A 253 -12.77 -28.75 -18.30
C GLU A 253 -12.73 -27.27 -17.88
N PHE A 254 -11.63 -26.58 -18.15
CA PHE A 254 -11.52 -25.14 -17.89
C PHE A 254 -12.54 -24.32 -18.68
N LEU A 255 -12.72 -24.63 -19.97
CA LEU A 255 -13.69 -23.95 -20.83
C LEU A 255 -15.13 -24.16 -20.36
N ASP A 256 -15.47 -25.34 -19.87
CA ASP A 256 -16.78 -25.63 -19.28
C ASP A 256 -17.04 -24.78 -18.04
N LYS A 257 -16.06 -24.73 -17.12
CA LYS A 257 -16.14 -23.89 -15.90
C LYS A 257 -16.29 -22.40 -16.23
N LEU A 258 -15.66 -21.93 -17.29
CA LEU A 258 -15.67 -20.52 -17.71
C LEU A 258 -17.08 -19.99 -18.02
N VAL A 259 -17.98 -20.86 -18.50
CA VAL A 259 -19.39 -20.51 -18.79
C VAL A 259 -20.13 -20.00 -17.54
N THR A 260 -19.78 -20.54 -16.36
CA THR A 260 -20.43 -20.19 -15.08
C THR A 260 -19.63 -19.23 -14.20
N ALA A 261 -18.37 -18.95 -14.56
CA ALA A 261 -17.41 -18.27 -13.70
C ALA A 261 -17.83 -16.84 -13.28
N TYR A 262 -18.54 -16.11 -14.15
CA TYR A 262 -18.99 -14.73 -13.91
C TYR A 262 -20.48 -14.61 -13.61
N ARG A 263 -21.13 -15.70 -13.17
CA ARG A 263 -22.51 -15.60 -12.67
C ARG A 263 -22.54 -14.78 -11.39
N ASP A 264 -23.59 -13.99 -11.23
CA ASP A 264 -23.79 -13.19 -10.02
C ASP A 264 -23.83 -14.13 -8.80
N PRO A 265 -23.10 -13.84 -7.71
CA PRO A 265 -23.12 -14.64 -6.49
C PRO A 265 -24.55 -14.87 -5.94
N ALA A 266 -25.47 -13.93 -6.14
CA ALA A 266 -26.87 -14.08 -5.73
C ALA A 266 -27.66 -15.10 -6.57
N LEU A 267 -27.16 -15.44 -7.76
CA LEU A 267 -27.74 -16.45 -8.65
C LEU A 267 -27.08 -17.83 -8.49
N MET A 268 -26.07 -17.96 -7.63
CA MET A 268 -25.48 -19.25 -7.32
C MET A 268 -26.43 -20.07 -6.43
N PRO A 269 -26.53 -21.39 -6.64
CA PRO A 269 -27.35 -22.24 -5.79
C PRO A 269 -26.83 -22.13 -4.35
N ILE A 270 -27.72 -21.79 -3.42
CA ILE A 270 -27.41 -21.74 -1.99
C ILE A 270 -27.05 -23.18 -1.59
N GLN A 271 -25.76 -23.42 -1.36
CA GLN A 271 -25.31 -24.65 -0.72
C GLN A 271 -25.76 -24.55 0.74
N TYR A 272 -26.95 -25.08 1.03
CA TYR A 272 -27.28 -25.42 2.40
C TYR A 272 -26.23 -26.43 2.84
N ALA A 273 -25.39 -26.05 3.80
CA ALA A 273 -24.52 -26.99 4.46
C ALA A 273 -25.41 -28.16 4.90
N GLU A 274 -25.21 -29.35 4.33
CA GLU A 274 -25.83 -30.56 4.84
C GLU A 274 -25.49 -30.60 6.31
N SER A 275 -26.49 -30.39 7.17
CA SER A 275 -26.32 -30.55 8.59
C SER A 275 -25.87 -31.99 8.78
N LEU A 276 -24.61 -32.17 9.15
CA LEU A 276 -24.03 -33.45 9.52
C LEU A 276 -24.60 -33.96 10.86
N ASP A 277 -25.81 -33.52 11.24
CA ASP A 277 -26.63 -34.13 12.25
C ASP A 277 -27.26 -35.38 11.66
N ARG A 278 -26.51 -36.47 11.81
CA ARG A 278 -26.84 -37.85 11.45
C ARG A 278 -28.04 -38.42 12.25
N HIS A 279 -29.02 -37.60 12.62
CA HIS A 279 -30.19 -38.00 13.42
C HIS A 279 -31.54 -37.78 12.71
N ASN A 280 -31.58 -37.08 11.57
CA ASN A 280 -32.81 -36.85 10.81
C ASN A 280 -32.72 -37.31 9.35
N SER A 281 -32.17 -38.50 9.11
CA SER A 281 -32.37 -39.17 7.82
C SER A 281 -33.86 -39.57 7.68
N PRO A 282 -34.56 -39.22 6.59
CA PRO A 282 -35.94 -39.66 6.37
C PRO A 282 -35.97 -41.18 6.22
N LEU A 283 -36.84 -41.84 6.99
CA LEU A 283 -36.97 -43.31 7.08
C LEU A 283 -37.64 -43.98 5.86
N LEU A 284 -37.66 -43.34 4.69
CA LEU A 284 -38.34 -43.90 3.52
C LEU A 284 -37.39 -43.96 2.32
N PRO A 285 -37.20 -45.15 1.71
CA PRO A 285 -36.47 -45.25 0.45
C PRO A 285 -37.31 -44.64 -0.67
N ALA A 286 -36.70 -43.81 -1.50
CA ALA A 286 -37.29 -43.35 -2.74
C ALA A 286 -37.61 -44.58 -3.60
N THR A 287 -38.88 -44.74 -3.93
CA THR A 287 -39.38 -45.79 -4.83
C THR A 287 -39.04 -45.39 -6.25
N GLU A 288 -38.35 -46.27 -6.97
CA GLU A 288 -38.11 -46.16 -8.42
C GLU A 288 -39.45 -46.11 -9.18
N VAL A 289 -39.59 -45.13 -10.08
CA VAL A 289 -40.27 -45.26 -11.39
C VAL A 289 -39.52 -44.39 -12.39
#